data_AF-A0A2S8GRN3-F1
#
_entry.id   AF-A0A2S8GRN3-F1
#
_cell.length_a   1.000
_cell.length_b   1.000
_cell.length_c   1.000
_cell.angle_alpha   90.00
_cell.angle_beta   90.00
_cell.angle_gamma   90.00
#
_symmetry.space_group_name_H-M   'P 1'
#
loop_
_entity.id
_entity.type
_entity.pdbx_description
1 polymer ?
#
loop_
_entity_poly.entity_id
_entity_poly.type
_entity_poly.pdbx_seq_one_letter_code
_entity_poly.pdbx_strand_id
1 'polypeptide(L)'
;MPRWFRIWEKKRGSRRTVSRVVATVGETFFFSALFFFGVIFTAMAGASTWLESWPIRAMFPEVAYVEGEGIVQEVRVVEVGTEEYPRYRPEALVRLELPERQYVRWTLRRNEISYSTEQAAWERIEGYKPGWIYPAWFDPDTPGQSIVLERTPAYGLWVIFLVLISFIVIGGIGLIYTLLLIGTSVERRAAMAKKAKTLELLREAMPAATYPSIPNDANLTNSPGVRLAFRLPIEVSPGWWLLSTFIFSLLWSGMAAVFFIAALGKHLAGQPDWLLSIVALPTTGIALAAIYQFLREVTNQTRVGPTGLEISNHPLYPGKEYRVFVTQAGKMKVKQLRITLICEEAATFLQGTDVRSETKRVVEEEVAAASGFEIKPGMPFEADYQLKIPEGSMHSFKSDHNAIHWKLVVQIRAENSTRLTRSFPIVVYPADVELVR
;
A
#
# COMPACT_ATOMS: atom_id res chain seq x y z
N MET A 1 33.33 -34.87 -2.45
CA MET A 1 31.86 -35.02 -2.51
C MET A 1 31.21 -33.66 -2.33
N PRO A 2 30.42 -33.17 -3.30
CA PRO A 2 29.82 -31.84 -3.22
C PRO A 2 28.71 -31.84 -2.17
N ARG A 3 28.80 -30.95 -1.18
CA ARG A 3 27.86 -30.84 -0.06
C ARG A 3 26.51 -30.37 -0.61
N TRP A 4 25.52 -31.25 -0.56
CA TRP A 4 24.12 -30.99 -0.93
C TRP A 4 23.56 -29.75 -0.21
N PHE A 5 22.79 -28.96 -0.95
CA PHE A 5 22.02 -27.81 -0.48
C PHE A 5 21.20 -28.16 0.77
N ARG A 6 21.47 -27.50 1.91
CA ARG A 6 20.67 -27.66 3.14
C ARG A 6 19.55 -26.62 3.17
N ILE A 7 18.33 -27.09 2.91
CA ILE A 7 17.08 -26.30 2.98
C ILE A 7 16.77 -25.87 4.43
N TRP A 8 17.30 -26.58 5.42
CA TRP A 8 17.03 -26.37 6.84
C TRP A 8 18.33 -26.39 7.67
N GLU A 9 18.58 -25.31 8.42
CA GLU A 9 19.70 -25.24 9.37
C GLU A 9 19.20 -25.36 10.81
N LYS A 10 19.92 -26.15 11.62
CA LYS A 10 19.59 -26.40 13.03
C LYS A 10 19.77 -25.12 13.87
N LYS A 11 18.73 -24.77 14.63
CA LYS A 11 18.59 -23.53 15.42
C LYS A 11 19.62 -23.39 16.57
N ARG A 12 20.37 -22.28 16.60
CA ARG A 12 21.03 -21.71 17.80
C ARG A 12 20.81 -20.19 17.82
N GLY A 13 20.10 -19.68 18.83
CA GLY A 13 19.92 -18.22 19.06
C GLY A 13 18.94 -17.49 18.12
N SER A 14 19.07 -16.16 18.06
CA SER A 14 18.14 -15.20 17.43
C SER A 14 18.22 -15.11 15.89
N ARG A 15 18.70 -16.13 15.20
CA ARG A 15 18.78 -16.14 13.73
C ARG A 15 17.54 -16.76 13.08
N ARG A 16 17.00 -16.07 12.06
CA ARG A 16 15.86 -16.49 11.22
C ARG A 16 16.18 -17.79 10.47
N THR A 17 15.18 -18.67 10.36
CA THR A 17 15.30 -20.12 10.12
C THR A 17 15.33 -20.55 8.63
N VAL A 18 15.55 -19.63 7.69
CA VAL A 18 15.58 -19.93 6.25
C VAL A 18 16.87 -19.38 5.65
N SER A 19 17.55 -20.18 4.83
CA SER A 19 18.72 -19.73 4.05
C SER A 19 18.35 -18.48 3.27
N ARG A 20 19.11 -17.41 3.45
CA ARG A 20 18.88 -16.12 2.80
C ARG A 20 18.85 -16.23 1.27
N VAL A 21 19.61 -17.16 0.72
CA VAL A 21 19.64 -17.47 -0.71
C VAL A 21 18.28 -18.05 -1.14
N VAL A 22 17.74 -18.99 -0.36
CA VAL A 22 16.42 -19.59 -0.64
C VAL A 22 15.30 -18.55 -0.51
N ALA A 23 15.37 -17.67 0.47
CA ALA A 23 14.41 -16.57 0.62
C ALA A 23 14.47 -15.58 -0.56
N THR A 24 15.68 -15.19 -0.99
CA THR A 24 15.86 -14.27 -2.12
C THR A 24 15.44 -14.91 -3.45
N VAL A 25 15.83 -16.17 -3.68
CA VAL A 25 15.42 -16.93 -4.87
C VAL A 25 13.90 -17.09 -4.91
N GLY A 26 13.28 -17.40 -3.76
CA GLY A 26 11.82 -17.50 -3.66
C GLY A 26 11.11 -16.17 -3.92
N GLU A 27 11.63 -15.07 -3.39
CA GLU A 27 11.10 -13.72 -3.60
C GLU A 27 11.21 -13.29 -5.06
N THR A 28 12.39 -13.47 -5.67
CA THR A 28 12.63 -13.19 -7.09
C THR A 28 11.74 -14.05 -7.99
N PHE A 29 11.62 -15.35 -7.70
CA PHE A 29 10.76 -16.24 -8.45
C PHE A 29 9.29 -15.81 -8.34
N PHE A 30 8.83 -15.46 -7.14
CA PHE A 30 7.46 -15.01 -6.91
C PHE A 30 7.14 -13.73 -7.69
N PHE A 31 7.96 -12.69 -7.58
CA PHE A 31 7.73 -11.43 -8.31
C PHE A 31 7.93 -11.57 -9.81
N SER A 32 8.85 -12.43 -10.26
CA SER A 32 9.01 -12.75 -11.68
C SER A 32 7.78 -13.48 -12.22
N ALA A 33 7.27 -14.48 -11.50
CA ALA A 33 6.06 -15.18 -11.88
C ALA A 33 4.89 -14.20 -11.98
N LEU A 34 4.69 -13.32 -10.98
CA LEU A 34 3.62 -12.33 -11.01
C LEU A 34 3.75 -11.36 -12.20
N PHE A 35 4.95 -10.84 -12.45
CA PHE A 35 5.22 -9.92 -13.55
C PHE A 35 5.01 -10.58 -14.92
N PHE A 36 5.66 -11.72 -15.18
CA PHE A 36 5.54 -12.42 -16.46
C PHE A 36 4.13 -12.94 -16.70
N PHE A 37 3.44 -13.41 -15.65
CA PHE A 37 2.03 -13.77 -15.75
C PHE A 37 1.17 -12.56 -16.13
N GLY A 38 1.36 -11.42 -15.45
CA GLY A 38 0.69 -10.17 -15.81
C GLY A 38 0.94 -9.76 -17.26
N VAL A 39 2.19 -9.75 -17.72
CA VAL A 39 2.57 -9.37 -19.09
C VAL A 39 2.00 -10.33 -20.13
N ILE A 40 2.22 -11.63 -19.96
CA ILE A 40 1.78 -12.67 -20.92
C ILE A 40 0.26 -12.66 -21.04
N PHE A 41 -0.47 -12.65 -19.92
CA PHE A 41 -1.93 -12.67 -19.96
C PHE A 41 -2.52 -11.34 -20.43
N THR A 42 -1.88 -10.19 -20.16
CA THR A 42 -2.33 -8.91 -20.72
C THR A 42 -2.14 -8.88 -22.22
N ALA A 43 -0.97 -9.32 -22.71
CA ALA A 43 -0.68 -9.40 -24.14
C ALA A 43 -1.62 -10.39 -24.84
N MET A 44 -1.87 -11.55 -24.22
CA MET A 44 -2.80 -12.55 -24.75
C MET A 44 -4.24 -12.03 -24.76
N ALA A 45 -4.70 -11.36 -23.70
CA ALA A 45 -6.03 -10.74 -23.64
C ALA A 45 -6.17 -9.61 -24.69
N GLY A 46 -5.17 -8.74 -24.82
CA GLY A 46 -5.16 -7.68 -25.83
C GLY A 46 -5.13 -8.23 -27.26
N ALA A 47 -4.25 -9.19 -27.55
CA ALA A 47 -4.15 -9.82 -28.85
C ALA A 47 -5.45 -10.58 -29.20
N SER A 48 -6.06 -11.27 -28.24
CA SER A 48 -7.33 -11.96 -28.48
C SER A 48 -8.51 -11.01 -28.67
N THR A 49 -8.48 -9.79 -28.11
CA THR A 49 -9.49 -8.75 -28.41
C THR A 49 -9.29 -8.18 -29.79
N TRP A 50 -8.04 -7.96 -30.20
CA TRP A 50 -7.72 -7.36 -31.49
C TRP A 50 -7.86 -8.35 -32.66
N LEU A 51 -7.47 -9.61 -32.45
CA LEU A 51 -7.63 -10.71 -33.41
C LEU A 51 -9.03 -11.36 -33.34
N GLU A 52 -9.91 -10.83 -32.49
CA GLU A 52 -11.28 -11.34 -32.27
C GLU A 52 -11.36 -12.86 -32.15
N SER A 53 -10.39 -13.46 -31.45
CA SER A 53 -10.27 -14.92 -31.37
C SER A 53 -11.46 -15.59 -30.67
N TRP A 54 -11.70 -16.88 -30.98
CA TRP A 54 -12.83 -17.66 -30.46
C TRP A 54 -13.05 -17.59 -28.93
N PRO A 55 -12.03 -17.58 -28.05
CA PRO A 55 -12.27 -17.55 -26.60
C PRO A 55 -12.82 -16.20 -26.13
N ILE A 56 -12.34 -15.10 -26.72
CA ILE A 56 -12.83 -13.77 -26.40
C ILE A 56 -14.19 -13.53 -27.03
N ARG A 57 -14.46 -14.05 -28.23
CA ARG A 57 -15.83 -14.04 -28.76
C ARG A 57 -16.80 -14.89 -27.94
N ALA A 58 -16.34 -15.97 -27.30
CA ALA A 58 -17.19 -16.75 -26.40
C ALA A 58 -17.47 -16.00 -25.08
N MET A 59 -16.44 -15.41 -24.47
CA MET A 59 -16.55 -14.71 -23.18
C MET A 59 -17.14 -13.30 -23.30
N PHE A 60 -16.76 -12.56 -24.34
CA PHE A 60 -17.08 -11.15 -24.61
C PHE A 60 -17.40 -10.89 -26.10
N PRO A 61 -18.43 -11.52 -26.70
CA PRO A 61 -18.84 -11.26 -28.08
C PRO A 61 -19.29 -9.82 -28.34
N GLU A 62 -19.58 -9.03 -27.30
CA GLU A 62 -19.85 -7.58 -27.43
C GLU A 62 -18.67 -6.81 -28.05
N VAL A 63 -17.47 -7.42 -28.07
CA VAL A 63 -16.26 -6.91 -28.72
C VAL A 63 -16.30 -7.13 -30.24
N ALA A 64 -16.97 -8.19 -30.71
CA ALA A 64 -17.06 -8.56 -32.13
C ALA A 64 -18.32 -8.03 -32.82
N TYR A 65 -19.21 -7.36 -32.09
CA TYR A 65 -20.43 -6.82 -32.67
C TYR A 65 -20.13 -5.62 -33.58
N VAL A 66 -20.65 -5.70 -34.80
CA VAL A 66 -20.67 -4.60 -35.75
C VAL A 66 -21.99 -3.84 -35.65
N GLU A 67 -21.94 -2.55 -35.95
CA GLU A 67 -23.13 -1.70 -35.98
C GLU A 67 -23.82 -1.83 -37.35
N GLY A 68 -25.15 -1.95 -37.34
CA GLY A 68 -26.00 -1.94 -38.53
C GLY A 68 -27.37 -1.34 -38.22
N GLU A 69 -28.22 -1.26 -39.23
CA GLU A 69 -29.57 -0.69 -39.11
C GLU A 69 -30.61 -1.79 -38.87
N GLY A 70 -31.24 -1.78 -37.70
CA GLY A 70 -32.31 -2.70 -37.33
C GLY A 70 -33.67 -2.02 -37.33
N ILE A 71 -34.63 -2.60 -38.06
CA ILE A 71 -36.03 -2.15 -38.06
C ILE A 71 -36.76 -2.88 -36.94
N VAL A 72 -37.29 -2.13 -35.97
CA VAL A 72 -38.14 -2.71 -34.92
C VAL A 72 -39.53 -2.95 -35.52
N GLN A 73 -39.99 -4.20 -35.52
CA GLN A 73 -41.29 -4.58 -36.08
C GLN A 73 -42.40 -4.60 -35.04
N GLU A 74 -42.06 -5.07 -33.84
CA GLU A 74 -42.98 -5.30 -32.75
C GLU A 74 -42.22 -5.20 -31.42
N VAL A 75 -42.92 -4.86 -30.34
CA VAL A 75 -42.37 -4.84 -28.98
C VAL A 75 -43.32 -5.58 -28.07
N ARG A 76 -42.78 -6.36 -27.13
CA ARG A 76 -43.57 -7.12 -26.16
C ARG A 76 -42.88 -7.21 -24.81
N VAL A 77 -43.65 -7.54 -23.79
CA VAL A 77 -43.15 -7.94 -22.48
C VAL A 77 -43.56 -9.40 -22.24
N VAL A 78 -42.59 -10.24 -21.90
CA VAL A 78 -42.78 -11.67 -21.65
C VAL A 78 -42.60 -11.95 -20.16
N GLU A 79 -43.48 -12.77 -19.59
CA GLU A 79 -43.32 -13.27 -18.22
C GLU A 79 -42.40 -14.51 -18.21
N VAL A 80 -41.32 -14.46 -17.42
CA VAL A 80 -40.24 -15.46 -17.37
C VAL A 80 -39.98 -15.95 -15.94
N GLY A 81 -40.78 -15.49 -14.98
CA GLY A 81 -40.64 -15.85 -13.56
C GLY A 81 -41.35 -17.15 -13.18
N THR A 82 -41.41 -17.42 -11.89
CA THR A 82 -42.24 -18.49 -11.31
C THR A 82 -43.53 -17.89 -10.78
N GLU A 83 -44.59 -18.67 -10.57
CA GLU A 83 -45.88 -18.16 -10.05
C GLU A 83 -45.72 -17.38 -8.73
N GLU A 84 -44.77 -17.79 -7.88
CA GLU A 84 -44.49 -17.14 -6.59
C GLU A 84 -43.66 -15.84 -6.72
N TYR A 85 -42.87 -15.72 -7.80
CA TYR A 85 -42.01 -14.58 -8.09
C TYR A 85 -42.01 -14.30 -9.60
N PRO A 86 -43.08 -13.67 -10.13
CA PRO A 86 -43.16 -13.35 -11.54
C PRO A 86 -42.09 -12.32 -11.90
N ARG A 87 -41.54 -12.46 -13.10
CA ARG A 87 -40.50 -11.60 -13.64
C ARG A 87 -40.80 -11.28 -15.08
N TYR A 88 -40.69 -10.01 -15.45
CA TYR A 88 -41.11 -9.50 -16.75
C TYR A 88 -39.91 -9.06 -17.57
N ARG A 89 -39.84 -9.47 -18.83
CA ARG A 89 -38.72 -9.23 -19.73
C ARG A 89 -39.21 -8.48 -20.98
N PRO A 90 -38.67 -7.28 -21.26
CA PRO A 90 -38.97 -6.58 -22.50
C PRO A 90 -38.16 -7.15 -23.67
N GLU A 91 -38.82 -7.38 -24.81
CA GLU A 91 -38.22 -7.85 -26.05
C GLU A 91 -38.76 -7.06 -27.25
N ALA A 92 -37.87 -6.68 -28.18
CA ALA A 92 -38.26 -6.09 -29.45
C ALA A 92 -38.00 -7.09 -30.59
N LEU A 93 -38.91 -7.20 -31.54
CA LEU A 93 -38.71 -7.97 -32.77
C LEU A 93 -37.90 -7.12 -33.74
N VAL A 94 -36.62 -7.42 -33.86
CA VAL A 94 -35.70 -6.67 -34.72
C VAL A 94 -35.53 -7.40 -36.04
N ARG A 95 -35.77 -6.70 -37.14
CA ARG A 95 -35.44 -7.12 -38.49
C ARG A 95 -34.15 -6.44 -38.92
N LEU A 96 -33.15 -7.24 -39.25
CA LEU A 96 -31.89 -6.78 -39.82
C LEU A 96 -31.87 -7.14 -41.31
N GLU A 97 -31.67 -6.13 -42.15
CA GLU A 97 -31.55 -6.31 -43.60
C GLU A 97 -30.07 -6.30 -44.00
N LEU A 98 -29.53 -7.49 -44.31
CA LEU A 98 -28.19 -7.63 -44.87
C LEU A 98 -28.28 -7.92 -46.37
N PRO A 99 -27.25 -7.58 -47.18
CA PRO A 99 -27.29 -7.70 -48.65
C PRO A 99 -27.68 -9.10 -49.16
N GLU A 100 -27.34 -10.15 -48.42
CA GLU A 100 -27.56 -11.54 -48.84
C GLU A 100 -28.81 -12.18 -48.21
N ARG A 101 -29.29 -11.68 -47.06
CA ARG A 101 -30.39 -12.30 -46.32
C ARG A 101 -30.99 -11.37 -45.26
N GLN A 102 -32.29 -11.53 -45.01
CA GLN A 102 -32.99 -10.90 -43.91
C GLN A 102 -32.98 -11.81 -42.68
N TYR A 103 -32.69 -11.23 -41.52
CA TYR A 103 -32.72 -11.92 -40.23
C TYR A 103 -33.71 -11.23 -39.30
N VAL A 104 -34.46 -12.01 -38.53
CA VAL A 104 -35.46 -11.49 -37.60
C VAL A 104 -35.26 -12.17 -36.25
N ARG A 105 -35.26 -11.39 -35.16
CA ARG A 105 -35.04 -11.93 -33.81
C ARG A 105 -35.73 -11.10 -32.73
N TRP A 106 -36.33 -11.78 -31.75
CA TRP A 106 -36.75 -11.17 -30.49
C TRP A 106 -35.55 -10.92 -29.59
N THR A 107 -35.24 -9.65 -29.32
CA THR A 107 -34.05 -9.25 -28.58
C THR A 107 -34.15 -7.79 -28.17
N LEU A 108 -33.46 -7.43 -27.08
CA LEU A 108 -33.24 -6.03 -26.70
C LEU A 108 -31.75 -5.85 -26.38
N ARG A 109 -31.22 -6.72 -25.53
CA ARG A 109 -29.82 -6.81 -25.12
C ARG A 109 -29.42 -8.26 -24.94
N ARG A 110 -28.12 -8.53 -24.99
CA ARG A 110 -27.58 -9.90 -24.83
C ARG A 110 -27.82 -10.49 -23.44
N ASN A 111 -27.42 -9.75 -22.40
CA ASN A 111 -27.66 -10.17 -21.02
C ASN A 111 -29.08 -9.75 -20.62
N GLU A 112 -30.04 -10.64 -20.83
CA GLU A 112 -31.47 -10.39 -20.60
C GLU A 112 -31.73 -9.88 -19.18
N ILE A 113 -32.29 -8.68 -19.06
CA ILE A 113 -32.72 -8.12 -17.78
C ILE A 113 -34.20 -8.45 -17.60
N SER A 114 -34.54 -8.89 -16.40
CA SER A 114 -35.93 -9.07 -15.98
C SER A 114 -36.27 -8.12 -14.84
N TYR A 115 -37.50 -7.63 -14.83
CA TYR A 115 -38.04 -6.69 -13.87
C TYR A 115 -39.06 -7.38 -12.96
N SER A 116 -39.22 -6.89 -11.74
CA SER A 116 -40.18 -7.43 -10.77
C SER A 116 -41.64 -7.06 -11.08
N THR A 117 -41.87 -6.03 -11.89
CA THR A 117 -43.21 -5.57 -12.28
C THR A 117 -43.30 -5.42 -13.80
N GLU A 118 -44.49 -5.67 -14.33
CA GLU A 118 -44.76 -5.57 -15.77
C GLU A 118 -44.60 -4.12 -16.25
N GLN A 119 -45.07 -3.17 -15.45
CA GLN A 119 -44.99 -1.73 -15.76
C GLN A 119 -43.55 -1.26 -15.94
N ALA A 120 -42.63 -1.68 -15.07
CA ALA A 120 -41.20 -1.33 -15.21
C ALA A 120 -40.55 -1.93 -16.46
N ALA A 121 -41.02 -3.10 -16.92
CA ALA A 121 -40.57 -3.68 -18.17
C ALA A 121 -41.11 -2.90 -19.39
N TRP A 122 -42.36 -2.45 -19.34
CA TRP A 122 -42.96 -1.61 -20.39
C TRP A 122 -42.30 -0.23 -20.50
N GLU A 123 -42.07 0.46 -19.37
CA GLU A 123 -41.35 1.74 -19.34
C GLU A 123 -39.98 1.64 -20.01
N ARG A 124 -39.32 0.47 -19.91
CA ARG A 124 -38.00 0.27 -20.51
C ARG A 124 -38.03 0.18 -22.03
N ILE A 125 -39.10 -0.39 -22.62
CA ILE A 125 -39.21 -0.64 -24.06
C ILE A 125 -40.04 0.41 -24.80
N GLU A 126 -40.75 1.29 -24.08
CA GLU A 126 -41.61 2.34 -24.64
C GLU A 126 -40.89 3.27 -25.65
N GLY A 127 -39.58 3.45 -25.49
CA GLY A 127 -38.76 4.23 -26.42
C GLY A 127 -38.58 3.62 -27.82
N TYR A 128 -38.88 2.33 -27.99
CA TYR A 128 -38.74 1.62 -29.26
C TYR A 128 -40.10 1.54 -29.97
N LYS A 129 -40.22 2.25 -31.10
CA LYS A 129 -41.45 2.31 -31.89
C LYS A 129 -41.42 1.31 -33.05
N PRO A 130 -42.46 0.48 -33.22
CA PRO A 130 -42.64 -0.32 -34.42
C PRO A 130 -42.55 0.51 -35.71
N GLY A 131 -41.86 -0.02 -36.72
CA GLY A 131 -41.60 0.59 -38.01
C GLY A 131 -40.41 1.55 -38.06
N TRP A 132 -39.78 1.88 -36.93
CA TRP A 132 -38.64 2.79 -36.87
C TRP A 132 -37.31 2.04 -37.00
N ILE A 133 -36.31 2.74 -37.54
CA ILE A 133 -34.94 2.26 -37.70
C ILE A 133 -34.13 2.68 -36.47
N TYR A 134 -33.44 1.72 -35.87
CA TYR A 134 -32.56 1.93 -34.72
C TYR A 134 -31.18 1.31 -35.00
N PRO A 135 -30.12 1.83 -34.36
CA PRO A 135 -28.83 1.14 -34.38
C PRO A 135 -28.98 -0.23 -33.71
N ALA A 136 -28.55 -1.27 -34.43
CA ALA A 136 -28.53 -2.65 -33.99
C ALA A 136 -27.11 -3.19 -34.08
N TRP A 137 -26.77 -4.05 -33.13
CA TRP A 137 -25.46 -4.69 -33.05
C TRP A 137 -25.61 -6.19 -33.25
N PHE A 138 -24.73 -6.78 -34.05
CA PHE A 138 -24.76 -8.21 -34.34
C PHE A 138 -23.36 -8.75 -34.65
N ASP A 139 -23.17 -10.06 -34.50
CA ASP A 139 -21.97 -10.76 -34.93
C ASP A 139 -22.08 -11.10 -36.42
N PRO A 140 -21.16 -10.63 -37.28
CA PRO A 140 -21.23 -10.86 -38.73
C PRO A 140 -21.13 -12.34 -39.12
N ASP A 141 -20.52 -13.20 -38.29
CA ASP A 141 -20.39 -14.62 -38.59
C ASP A 141 -21.67 -15.40 -38.24
N THR A 142 -22.47 -14.89 -37.29
CA THR A 142 -23.72 -15.52 -36.83
C THR A 142 -24.85 -14.50 -36.63
N PRO A 143 -25.25 -13.75 -37.68
CA PRO A 143 -26.18 -12.62 -37.54
C PRO A 143 -27.54 -13.06 -36.97
N GLY A 144 -28.08 -14.20 -37.41
CA GLY A 144 -29.39 -14.69 -36.92
C GLY A 144 -29.47 -14.99 -35.41
N GLN A 145 -28.34 -15.20 -34.73
CA GLN A 145 -28.28 -15.56 -33.31
C GLN A 145 -27.73 -14.45 -32.40
N SER A 146 -27.38 -13.27 -32.95
CA SER A 146 -26.58 -12.27 -32.23
C SER A 146 -27.14 -10.84 -32.26
N ILE A 147 -28.24 -10.57 -32.97
CA ILE A 147 -28.86 -9.23 -33.03
C ILE A 147 -29.24 -8.74 -31.62
N VAL A 148 -28.89 -7.49 -31.29
CA VAL A 148 -29.28 -6.73 -30.09
C VAL A 148 -29.47 -5.24 -30.41
N LEU A 149 -30.36 -4.54 -29.70
CA LEU A 149 -30.58 -3.07 -29.81
C LEU A 149 -29.85 -2.26 -28.74
N GLU A 150 -29.28 -2.93 -27.75
CA GLU A 150 -28.54 -2.27 -26.68
C GLU A 150 -27.23 -3.02 -26.46
N ARG A 151 -26.12 -2.31 -26.65
CA ARG A 151 -24.80 -2.84 -26.36
C ARG A 151 -24.56 -2.87 -24.85
N THR A 152 -24.25 -4.05 -24.31
CA THR A 152 -23.71 -4.17 -22.96
C THR A 152 -22.22 -3.83 -22.97
N PRO A 153 -21.75 -2.88 -22.15
CA PRO A 153 -20.32 -2.62 -22.04
C PRO A 153 -19.63 -3.84 -21.43
N ALA A 154 -18.50 -4.25 -22.01
CA ALA A 154 -17.70 -5.38 -21.54
C ALA A 154 -16.91 -5.03 -20.26
N TYR A 155 -17.58 -4.59 -19.19
CA TYR A 155 -16.96 -4.19 -17.91
C TYR A 155 -16.10 -5.31 -17.32
N GLY A 156 -16.49 -6.58 -17.50
CA GLY A 156 -15.69 -7.73 -17.07
C GLY A 156 -14.30 -7.77 -17.71
N LEU A 157 -14.19 -7.32 -18.97
CA LEU A 157 -12.93 -7.26 -19.70
C LEU A 157 -12.00 -6.20 -19.10
N TRP A 158 -12.54 -5.03 -18.74
CA TRP A 158 -11.79 -3.99 -18.03
C TRP A 158 -11.33 -4.41 -16.64
N VAL A 159 -12.14 -5.18 -15.91
CA VAL A 159 -11.74 -5.76 -14.62
C VAL A 159 -10.57 -6.73 -14.79
N ILE A 160 -10.60 -7.59 -15.82
CA ILE A 160 -9.49 -8.49 -16.15
C ILE A 160 -8.20 -7.68 -16.41
N PHE A 161 -8.27 -6.64 -17.25
CA PHE A 161 -7.10 -5.79 -17.49
C PHE A 161 -6.60 -5.10 -16.24
N LEU A 162 -7.49 -4.59 -15.38
CA LEU A 162 -7.10 -3.97 -14.12
C LEU A 162 -6.32 -4.94 -13.21
N VAL A 163 -6.82 -6.18 -13.07
CA VAL A 163 -6.14 -7.22 -12.29
C VAL A 163 -4.77 -7.55 -12.90
N LEU A 164 -4.70 -7.75 -14.21
CA LEU A 164 -3.44 -8.10 -14.88
C LEU A 164 -2.41 -6.96 -14.83
N ILE A 165 -2.85 -5.71 -15.00
CA ILE A 165 -1.99 -4.52 -14.84
C ILE A 165 -1.49 -4.44 -13.39
N SER A 166 -2.33 -4.75 -12.39
CA SER A 166 -1.88 -4.78 -11.00
C SER A 166 -0.77 -5.81 -10.77
N PHE A 167 -0.83 -6.98 -11.43
CA PHE A 167 0.24 -7.98 -11.38
C PHE A 167 1.52 -7.49 -12.06
N ILE A 168 1.42 -6.76 -13.18
CA ILE A 168 2.57 -6.13 -13.81
C ILE A 168 3.21 -5.09 -12.87
N VAL A 169 2.39 -4.26 -12.22
CA VAL A 169 2.90 -3.19 -11.33
C VAL A 169 3.52 -3.78 -10.06
N ILE A 170 2.81 -4.65 -9.34
CA ILE A 170 3.30 -5.26 -8.11
C ILE A 170 4.51 -6.16 -8.40
N GLY A 171 4.41 -6.96 -9.46
CA GLY A 171 5.46 -7.87 -9.91
C GLY A 171 6.68 -7.07 -10.33
N GLY A 172 6.51 -6.05 -11.18
CA GLY A 172 7.57 -5.19 -11.68
C GLY A 172 8.26 -4.38 -10.58
N ILE A 173 7.51 -3.78 -9.65
CA ILE A 173 8.08 -3.09 -8.49
C ILE A 173 8.87 -4.08 -7.63
N GLY A 174 8.31 -5.27 -7.36
CA GLY A 174 9.00 -6.32 -6.60
C GLY A 174 10.23 -6.87 -7.30
N LEU A 175 10.22 -6.99 -8.64
CA LEU A 175 11.33 -7.45 -9.47
C LEU A 175 12.43 -6.39 -9.53
N ILE A 176 12.09 -5.12 -9.73
CA ILE A 176 13.03 -3.99 -9.69
C ILE A 176 13.64 -3.91 -8.29
N TYR A 177 12.82 -3.97 -7.25
CA TYR A 177 13.29 -3.97 -5.86
C TYR A 177 14.25 -5.14 -5.62
N THR A 178 13.85 -6.37 -5.91
CA THR A 178 14.70 -7.56 -5.76
C THR A 178 15.95 -7.52 -6.63
N LEU A 179 15.90 -7.04 -7.88
CA LEU A 179 17.08 -6.91 -8.75
C LEU A 179 18.05 -5.83 -8.30
N LEU A 180 17.56 -4.66 -7.87
CA LEU A 180 18.38 -3.63 -7.22
C LEU A 180 19.01 -4.16 -5.92
N LEU A 181 18.40 -5.18 -5.32
CA LEU A 181 18.88 -5.84 -4.11
C LEU A 181 19.80 -7.04 -4.43
N ILE A 182 19.60 -7.75 -5.54
CA ILE A 182 20.43 -8.89 -5.97
C ILE A 182 21.79 -8.36 -6.42
N GLY A 183 22.86 -8.86 -5.78
CA GLY A 183 24.22 -8.38 -6.02
C GLY A 183 24.62 -7.13 -5.25
N THR A 184 23.68 -6.46 -4.55
CA THR A 184 24.05 -5.47 -3.54
C THR A 184 24.18 -6.17 -2.19
N SER A 185 25.40 -6.14 -1.63
CA SER A 185 25.64 -6.61 -0.25
C SER A 185 24.58 -6.01 0.68
N VAL A 186 24.21 -6.76 1.73
CA VAL A 186 23.44 -6.30 2.90
C VAL A 186 23.84 -4.88 3.32
N GLU A 187 25.12 -4.60 3.17
CA GLU A 187 25.78 -3.39 3.61
C GLU A 187 25.61 -2.24 2.62
N ARG A 188 25.60 -2.51 1.30
CA ARG A 188 25.24 -1.51 0.28
C ARG A 188 23.75 -1.16 0.37
N ARG A 189 22.90 -2.09 0.80
CA ARG A 189 21.47 -1.83 1.09
C ARG A 189 21.27 -0.98 2.34
N ALA A 190 22.03 -1.24 3.41
CA ALA A 190 22.04 -0.39 4.60
C ALA A 190 22.60 1.00 4.29
N ALA A 191 23.66 1.08 3.47
CA ALA A 191 24.24 2.33 2.99
C ALA A 191 23.32 3.09 2.02
N MET A 192 22.57 2.42 1.14
CA MET A 192 21.57 3.05 0.26
C MET A 192 20.31 3.48 1.01
N ALA A 193 19.82 2.69 1.97
CA ALA A 193 18.70 3.09 2.83
C ALA A 193 19.09 4.29 3.74
N LYS A 194 20.32 4.29 4.26
CA LYS A 194 20.86 5.44 5.02
C LYS A 194 21.15 6.62 4.07
N LYS A 195 21.65 6.39 2.84
CA LYS A 195 21.83 7.43 1.80
C LYS A 195 20.53 8.00 1.31
N ALA A 196 19.45 7.23 1.17
CA ALA A 196 18.13 7.71 0.79
C ALA A 196 17.52 8.58 1.89
N LYS A 197 17.66 8.15 3.15
CA LYS A 197 17.35 8.99 4.33
C LYS A 197 18.22 10.26 4.40
N THR A 198 19.44 10.19 3.86
CA THR A 198 20.36 11.34 3.75
C THR A 198 20.06 12.20 2.52
N LEU A 199 19.52 11.64 1.43
CA LEU A 199 19.17 12.30 0.17
C LEU A 199 17.87 13.09 0.30
N GLU A 200 16.91 12.58 1.09
CA GLU A 200 15.71 13.32 1.49
C GLU A 200 16.05 14.51 2.40
N LEU A 201 17.15 14.42 3.17
CA LEU A 201 17.74 15.53 3.94
C LEU A 201 18.65 16.46 3.09
N LEU A 202 19.00 16.09 1.85
CA LEU A 202 19.96 16.82 0.99
C LEU A 202 19.29 17.68 -0.10
N ARG A 203 17.96 17.67 -0.23
CA ARG A 203 17.26 18.54 -1.18
C ARG A 203 17.01 19.93 -0.61
N GLU A 204 18.06 20.55 -0.08
CA GLU A 204 18.12 21.99 0.11
C GLU A 204 19.60 22.41 0.15
N ALA A 205 20.11 22.78 -1.02
CA ALA A 205 21.43 23.36 -1.18
C ALA A 205 21.36 24.84 -0.77
N MET A 206 21.96 25.21 0.37
CA MET A 206 22.37 26.58 0.71
C MET A 206 23.63 26.56 1.62
N PRO A 207 24.21 27.73 1.93
CA PRO A 207 25.62 28.08 1.72
C PRO A 207 26.60 27.33 2.64
N ALA A 208 27.91 27.42 2.33
CA ALA A 208 28.98 26.78 3.10
C ALA A 208 28.87 27.07 4.61
N ALA A 209 28.50 26.05 5.38
CA ALA A 209 28.42 26.14 6.83
C ALA A 209 29.81 26.42 7.43
N THR A 210 29.86 27.24 8.49
CA THR A 210 31.07 27.50 9.28
C THR A 210 31.76 26.22 9.77
N TYR A 211 31.00 25.13 9.90
CA TYR A 211 31.49 23.80 10.23
C TYR A 211 31.05 22.76 9.16
N PRO A 212 31.91 22.40 8.20
CA PRO A 212 31.54 21.54 7.07
C PRO A 212 31.26 20.07 7.46
N SER A 213 31.79 19.63 8.60
CA SER A 213 31.65 18.27 9.13
C SER A 213 30.51 18.11 10.14
N ILE A 214 29.80 19.20 10.51
CA ILE A 214 28.63 19.11 11.38
C ILE A 214 27.39 18.81 10.51
N PRO A 215 26.53 17.86 10.89
CA PRO A 215 25.28 17.62 10.18
C PRO A 215 24.41 18.88 10.10
N ASN A 216 23.79 19.13 8.95
CA ASN A 216 22.87 20.24 8.77
C ASN A 216 21.73 20.17 9.80
N ASP A 217 21.50 21.27 10.51
CA ASP A 217 20.52 21.45 11.58
C ASP A 217 19.27 22.22 11.14
N ALA A 218 19.13 22.55 9.84
CA ALA A 218 17.95 23.23 9.30
C ALA A 218 16.62 22.54 9.65
N ASN A 219 16.60 21.20 9.70
CA ASN A 219 15.41 20.44 10.10
C ASN A 219 15.12 20.48 11.62
N LEU A 220 16.06 20.94 12.45
CA LEU A 220 15.86 21.16 13.88
C LEU A 220 15.37 22.58 14.17
N THR A 221 15.68 23.54 13.30
CA THR A 221 15.34 24.96 13.47
C THR A 221 14.10 25.38 12.70
N ASN A 222 13.60 24.55 11.77
CA ASN A 222 12.45 24.87 10.91
C ASN A 222 11.09 24.90 11.64
N SER A 223 11.00 24.36 12.87
CA SER A 223 9.74 24.21 13.60
C SER A 223 9.88 24.77 15.02
N PRO A 224 9.34 25.97 15.31
CA PRO A 224 9.34 26.48 16.67
C PRO A 224 8.51 25.57 17.59
N GLY A 225 8.97 25.39 18.83
CA GLY A 225 8.21 24.67 19.84
C GLY A 225 7.06 25.51 20.41
N VAL A 226 6.12 24.84 21.08
CA VAL A 226 4.97 25.48 21.71
C VAL A 226 5.33 26.01 23.10
N ARG A 227 6.19 25.29 23.84
CA ARG A 227 6.61 25.64 25.20
C ARG A 227 8.09 26.03 25.28
N LEU A 228 8.96 25.32 24.55
CA LEU A 228 10.39 25.67 24.41
C LEU A 228 10.70 26.09 22.96
N ALA A 229 11.88 26.66 22.73
CA ALA A 229 12.18 27.33 21.47
C ALA A 229 12.18 26.38 20.25
N PHE A 230 12.66 25.14 20.40
CA PHE A 230 12.86 24.22 19.27
C PHE A 230 12.12 22.90 19.47
N ARG A 231 11.31 22.49 18.48
CA ARG A 231 10.64 21.19 18.48
C ARG A 231 11.45 20.17 17.70
N LEU A 232 11.78 19.05 18.33
CA LEU A 232 12.59 18.03 17.67
C LEU A 232 11.75 17.14 16.73
N PRO A 233 12.28 16.81 15.54
CA PRO A 233 11.64 15.87 14.62
C PRO A 233 11.76 14.42 15.13
N ILE A 234 10.77 13.59 14.78
CA ILE A 234 10.80 12.16 15.11
C ILE A 234 11.55 11.41 13.99
N GLU A 235 12.59 10.64 14.31
CA GLU A 235 13.44 9.94 13.33
C GLU A 235 12.71 8.88 12.47
N VAL A 236 11.52 8.45 12.88
CA VAL A 236 10.71 7.46 12.15
C VAL A 236 9.23 7.68 12.46
N SER A 237 8.47 8.17 11.48
CA SER A 237 7.02 8.03 11.49
C SER A 237 6.66 6.69 10.79
N PRO A 238 5.98 5.75 11.45
CA PRO A 238 5.55 4.48 10.85
C PRO A 238 4.45 4.62 9.77
N GLY A 239 4.14 5.84 9.32
CA GLY A 239 2.96 6.14 8.51
C GLY A 239 2.91 5.40 7.17
N TRP A 240 4.08 5.13 6.58
CA TRP A 240 4.17 4.38 5.32
C TRP A 240 3.61 2.96 5.41
N TRP A 241 3.77 2.27 6.55
CA TRP A 241 3.19 0.93 6.72
C TRP A 241 1.67 0.98 6.86
N LEU A 242 1.14 1.99 7.55
CA LEU A 242 -0.30 2.21 7.66
C LEU A 242 -0.91 2.55 6.29
N LEU A 243 -0.23 3.38 5.50
CA LEU A 243 -0.63 3.72 4.14
C LEU A 243 -0.61 2.48 3.22
N SER A 244 0.45 1.66 3.26
CA SER A 244 0.53 0.44 2.46
C SER A 244 -0.56 -0.56 2.82
N THR A 245 -0.82 -0.77 4.12
CA THR A 245 -1.90 -1.68 4.57
C THR A 245 -3.29 -1.15 4.22
N PHE A 246 -3.50 0.17 4.27
CA PHE A 246 -4.73 0.81 3.80
C PHE A 246 -4.97 0.58 2.30
N ILE A 247 -3.99 0.87 1.45
CA ILE A 247 -4.09 0.72 0.00
C ILE A 247 -4.36 -0.75 -0.36
N PHE A 248 -3.59 -1.67 0.24
CA PHE A 248 -3.80 -3.11 0.00
C PHE A 248 -5.20 -3.56 0.42
N SER A 249 -5.66 -3.15 1.61
CA SER A 249 -7.01 -3.45 2.10
C SER A 249 -8.07 -2.92 1.14
N LEU A 250 -7.93 -1.70 0.64
CA LEU A 250 -8.90 -1.07 -0.26
C LEU A 250 -8.98 -1.79 -1.61
N LEU A 251 -7.83 -2.00 -2.26
CA LEU A 251 -7.76 -2.64 -3.58
C LEU A 251 -8.24 -4.08 -3.54
N TRP A 252 -7.78 -4.84 -2.55
CA TRP A 252 -8.14 -6.24 -2.41
C TRP A 252 -9.63 -6.42 -2.05
N SER A 253 -10.17 -5.55 -1.19
CA SER A 253 -11.60 -5.58 -0.84
C SER A 253 -12.50 -5.21 -2.02
N GLY A 254 -12.10 -4.23 -2.84
CA GLY A 254 -12.82 -3.88 -4.06
C GLY A 254 -12.91 -5.06 -5.04
N MET A 255 -11.78 -5.72 -5.30
CA MET A 255 -11.73 -6.92 -6.14
C MET A 255 -12.57 -8.06 -5.56
N ALA A 256 -12.44 -8.33 -4.25
CA ALA A 256 -13.20 -9.38 -3.58
C ALA A 256 -14.72 -9.12 -3.61
N ALA A 257 -15.15 -7.86 -3.48
CA ALA A 257 -16.55 -7.48 -3.53
C ALA A 257 -17.18 -7.77 -4.90
N VAL A 258 -16.46 -7.51 -6.01
CA VAL A 258 -16.94 -7.84 -7.37
C VAL A 258 -17.18 -9.34 -7.52
N PHE A 259 -16.21 -10.17 -7.14
CA PHE A 259 -16.37 -11.62 -7.19
C PHE A 259 -17.48 -12.13 -6.27
N PHE A 260 -17.59 -11.58 -5.07
CA PHE A 260 -18.62 -11.96 -4.11
C PHE A 260 -20.02 -11.61 -4.60
N ILE A 261 -20.25 -10.39 -5.10
CA ILE A 261 -21.55 -9.95 -5.63
C ILE A 261 -21.94 -10.77 -6.86
N ALA A 262 -20.99 -11.01 -7.78
CA ALA A 262 -21.24 -11.83 -8.96
C ALA A 262 -21.60 -13.28 -8.59
N ALA A 263 -20.89 -13.88 -7.62
CA ALA A 263 -21.21 -15.22 -7.12
C ALA A 263 -22.58 -15.23 -6.43
N LEU A 264 -22.84 -14.29 -5.53
CA LEU A 264 -24.08 -14.19 -4.78
C LEU A 264 -25.29 -13.99 -5.70
N GLY A 265 -25.17 -13.13 -6.71
CA GLY A 265 -26.23 -12.91 -7.70
C GLY A 265 -26.61 -14.20 -8.45
N LYS A 266 -25.62 -15.02 -8.83
CA LYS A 266 -25.86 -16.32 -9.49
C LYS A 266 -26.50 -17.34 -8.55
N HIS A 267 -26.10 -17.39 -7.28
CA HIS A 267 -26.76 -18.22 -6.27
C HIS A 267 -28.22 -17.79 -6.05
N LEU A 268 -28.49 -16.50 -5.91
CA LEU A 268 -29.84 -15.96 -5.73
C LEU A 268 -30.74 -16.17 -6.96
N ALA A 269 -30.15 -16.22 -8.16
CA ALA A 269 -30.86 -16.56 -9.39
C ALA A 269 -31.12 -18.07 -9.56
N GLY A 270 -30.74 -18.91 -8.60
CA GLY A 270 -30.90 -20.37 -8.68
C GLY A 270 -29.94 -21.05 -9.66
N GLN A 271 -28.93 -20.34 -10.18
CA GLN A 271 -27.95 -20.84 -11.16
C GLN A 271 -26.53 -20.71 -10.62
N PRO A 272 -26.16 -21.48 -9.56
CA PRO A 272 -24.89 -21.30 -8.87
C PRO A 272 -23.70 -21.66 -9.78
N ASP A 273 -22.74 -20.74 -9.85
CA ASP A 273 -21.44 -20.96 -10.50
C ASP A 273 -20.42 -21.36 -9.44
N TRP A 274 -20.18 -22.67 -9.32
CA TRP A 274 -19.33 -23.24 -8.29
C TRP A 274 -17.87 -22.84 -8.44
N LEU A 275 -17.36 -22.68 -9.67
CA LEU A 275 -15.99 -22.23 -9.91
C LEU A 275 -15.79 -20.80 -9.39
N LEU A 276 -16.71 -19.90 -9.76
CA LEU A 276 -16.70 -18.52 -9.27
C LEU A 276 -16.81 -18.47 -7.74
N SER A 277 -17.64 -19.34 -7.15
CA SER A 277 -17.83 -19.42 -5.69
C SER A 277 -16.57 -19.88 -4.96
N ILE A 278 -15.87 -20.89 -5.49
CA ILE A 278 -14.61 -21.42 -4.93
C ILE A 278 -13.50 -20.36 -4.98
N VAL A 279 -13.48 -19.50 -6.00
CA VAL A 279 -12.51 -18.40 -6.11
C VAL A 279 -12.91 -17.20 -5.22
N ALA A 280 -14.21 -16.89 -5.15
CA ALA A 280 -14.71 -15.78 -4.35
C ALA A 280 -14.43 -15.98 -2.85
N LEU A 281 -14.69 -17.18 -2.32
CA LEU A 281 -14.52 -17.51 -0.89
C LEU A 281 -13.14 -17.15 -0.29
N PRO A 282 -12.01 -17.67 -0.80
CA PRO A 282 -10.69 -17.35 -0.27
C PRO A 282 -10.33 -15.88 -0.52
N THR A 283 -10.74 -15.30 -1.65
CA THR A 283 -10.47 -13.90 -1.98
C THR A 283 -11.15 -12.95 -0.99
N THR A 284 -12.41 -13.23 -0.63
CA THR A 284 -13.15 -12.52 0.43
C THR A 284 -12.52 -12.76 1.81
N GLY A 285 -12.07 -13.99 2.12
CA GLY A 285 -11.36 -14.28 3.36
C GLY A 285 -10.10 -13.42 3.54
N ILE A 286 -9.30 -13.28 2.48
CA ILE A 286 -8.11 -12.41 2.48
C ILE A 286 -8.49 -10.93 2.65
N ALA A 287 -9.58 -10.47 2.01
CA ALA A 287 -10.08 -9.11 2.19
C ALA A 287 -10.44 -8.82 3.65
N LEU A 288 -11.20 -9.71 4.28
CA LEU A 288 -11.58 -9.57 5.69
C LEU A 288 -10.36 -9.56 6.62
N ALA A 289 -9.38 -10.42 6.36
CA ALA A 289 -8.14 -10.45 7.12
C ALA A 289 -7.32 -9.15 6.94
N ALA A 290 -7.26 -8.60 5.72
CA ALA A 290 -6.58 -7.33 5.43
C ALA A 290 -7.25 -6.16 6.15
N ILE A 291 -8.59 -6.07 6.08
CA ILE A 291 -9.38 -5.06 6.80
C ILE A 291 -9.13 -5.16 8.30
N TYR A 292 -9.20 -6.37 8.87
CA TYR A 292 -8.95 -6.59 10.29
C TYR A 292 -7.56 -6.11 10.72
N GLN A 293 -6.52 -6.44 9.94
CA GLN A 293 -5.15 -6.02 10.24
C GLN A 293 -4.97 -4.51 10.14
N PHE A 294 -5.56 -3.87 9.12
CA PHE A 294 -5.57 -2.42 8.99
C PHE A 294 -6.27 -1.75 10.19
N LEU A 295 -7.48 -2.19 10.55
CA LEU A 295 -8.22 -1.65 11.70
C LEU A 295 -7.46 -1.83 13.02
N ARG A 296 -6.81 -2.99 13.20
CA ARG A 296 -5.95 -3.26 14.34
C ARG A 296 -4.77 -2.30 14.39
N GLU A 297 -4.10 -2.05 13.27
CA GLU A 297 -2.96 -1.14 13.18
C GLU A 297 -3.38 0.31 13.46
N VAL A 298 -4.48 0.78 12.86
CA VAL A 298 -5.09 2.08 13.16
C VAL A 298 -5.42 2.21 14.64
N THR A 299 -6.04 1.19 15.23
CA THR A 299 -6.38 1.18 16.66
C THR A 299 -5.15 1.26 17.56
N ASN A 300 -4.06 0.57 17.20
CA ASN A 300 -2.82 0.62 17.95
C ASN A 300 -2.15 2.00 17.85
N GLN A 301 -2.13 2.60 16.66
CA GLN A 301 -1.54 3.92 16.45
C GLN A 301 -2.38 5.05 17.07
N THR A 302 -3.70 4.94 17.05
CA THR A 302 -4.60 5.95 17.68
C THR A 302 -4.57 5.88 19.21
N ARG A 303 -4.39 4.69 19.80
CA ARG A 303 -4.20 4.55 21.25
C ARG A 303 -2.88 5.13 21.74
N VAL A 304 -1.83 4.96 20.93
CA VAL A 304 -0.48 5.46 21.19
C VAL A 304 -0.34 6.83 20.51
N GLY A 305 -0.82 7.87 21.19
CA GLY A 305 -0.76 9.23 20.66
C GLY A 305 0.66 9.73 20.40
N PRO A 306 0.81 10.93 19.80
CA PRO A 306 2.11 11.48 19.48
C PRO A 306 2.97 11.70 20.74
N THR A 307 4.27 11.48 20.57
CA THR A 307 5.31 11.89 21.52
C THR A 307 5.96 13.16 20.96
N GLY A 308 5.93 14.26 21.70
CA GLY A 308 6.64 15.48 21.37
C GLY A 308 7.81 15.70 22.32
N LEU A 309 8.90 16.24 21.78
CA LEU A 309 10.04 16.65 22.58
C LEU A 309 10.51 18.01 22.08
N GLU A 310 10.70 18.95 23.00
CA GLU A 310 11.18 20.30 22.71
C GLU A 310 12.41 20.61 23.56
N ILE A 311 13.29 21.46 23.06
CA ILE A 311 14.52 21.89 23.74
C ILE A 311 14.61 23.41 23.83
N SER A 312 15.23 23.91 24.90
CA SER A 312 15.28 25.36 25.18
C SER A 312 16.13 26.14 24.18
N ASN A 313 17.24 25.56 23.71
CA ASN A 313 18.23 26.24 22.89
C ASN A 313 18.84 25.28 21.88
N HIS A 314 19.28 25.85 20.76
CA HIS A 314 20.08 25.21 19.73
C HIS A 314 21.00 26.31 19.14
N PRO A 315 22.30 26.07 18.91
CA PRO A 315 23.05 24.82 19.06
C PRO A 315 23.30 24.37 20.51
N LEU A 316 23.49 23.06 20.69
CA LEU A 316 23.87 22.45 21.98
C LEU A 316 25.40 22.34 22.07
N TYR A 317 25.98 22.53 23.25
CA TYR A 317 27.43 22.49 23.49
C TYR A 317 27.76 21.54 24.66
N PRO A 318 28.90 20.83 24.59
CA PRO A 318 29.42 20.05 25.71
C PRO A 318 29.55 20.88 26.99
N GLY A 319 29.23 20.25 28.13
CA GLY A 319 29.32 20.88 29.46
C GLY A 319 28.20 21.86 29.81
N LYS A 320 27.35 22.26 28.85
CA LYS A 320 26.22 23.18 29.09
C LYS A 320 24.94 22.44 29.49
N GLU A 321 24.07 23.16 30.20
CA GLU A 321 22.76 22.70 30.65
C GLU A 321 21.64 23.35 29.85
N TYR A 322 20.62 22.56 29.54
CA TYR A 322 19.48 22.89 28.70
C TYR A 322 18.20 22.39 29.36
N ARG A 323 17.05 22.88 28.89
CA ARG A 323 15.75 22.31 29.29
C ARG A 323 15.18 21.46 28.17
N VAL A 324 14.59 20.33 28.57
CA VAL A 324 13.84 19.43 27.70
C VAL A 324 12.40 19.36 28.20
N PHE A 325 11.47 19.65 27.31
CA PHE A 325 10.05 19.45 27.56
C PHE A 325 9.58 18.21 26.81
N VAL A 326 8.90 17.30 27.51
CA VAL A 326 8.29 16.10 26.91
C VAL A 326 6.78 16.21 27.00
N THR A 327 6.12 15.87 25.89
CA THR A 327 4.67 15.65 25.86
C THR A 327 4.35 14.27 25.29
N GLN A 328 3.45 13.54 25.94
CA GLN A 328 2.93 12.27 25.45
C GLN A 328 1.41 12.29 25.49
N ALA A 329 0.79 12.25 24.32
CA ALA A 329 -0.65 12.13 24.19
C ALA A 329 -1.08 10.66 24.03
N GLY A 330 -2.39 10.39 24.17
CA GLY A 330 -2.98 9.07 23.92
C GLY A 330 -3.84 8.57 25.06
N LYS A 331 -4.06 7.25 25.10
CA LYS A 331 -4.83 6.59 26.15
C LYS A 331 -4.08 5.36 26.66
N MET A 332 -3.36 5.51 27.77
CA MET A 332 -2.58 4.42 28.35
C MET A 332 -2.24 4.64 29.82
N LYS A 333 -2.16 3.53 30.56
CA LYS A 333 -1.51 3.47 31.87
C LYS A 333 -0.02 3.18 31.67
N VAL A 334 0.83 4.11 32.08
CA VAL A 334 2.27 4.05 31.90
C VAL A 334 2.90 3.49 33.17
N LYS A 335 3.57 2.34 33.04
CA LYS A 335 4.42 1.79 34.12
C LYS A 335 5.68 2.62 34.27
N GLN A 336 6.33 2.95 33.15
CA GLN A 336 7.60 3.65 33.13
C GLN A 336 7.76 4.46 31.83
N LEU A 337 8.20 5.69 31.94
CA LEU A 337 8.71 6.55 30.88
C LEU A 337 10.17 6.88 31.21
N ARG A 338 11.06 6.73 30.25
CA ARG A 338 12.48 7.06 30.38
C ARG A 338 12.93 7.91 29.20
N ILE A 339 13.70 8.95 29.48
CA ILE A 339 14.39 9.78 28.49
C ILE A 339 15.88 9.53 28.66
N THR A 340 16.55 9.15 27.59
CA THR A 340 17.97 8.82 27.60
C THR A 340 18.69 9.60 26.51
N LEU A 341 19.77 10.28 26.87
CA LEU A 341 20.71 10.89 25.95
C LEU A 341 21.64 9.79 25.43
N ILE A 342 21.69 9.63 24.11
CA ILE A 342 22.51 8.62 23.46
C ILE A 342 23.43 9.29 22.44
N CYS A 343 24.72 8.97 22.53
CA CYS A 343 25.69 9.22 21.48
C CYS A 343 26.03 7.90 20.80
N GLU A 344 25.83 7.84 19.48
CA GLU A 344 26.20 6.72 18.63
C GLU A 344 27.34 7.12 17.70
N GLU A 345 28.45 6.39 17.79
CA GLU A 345 29.51 6.43 16.81
C GLU A 345 29.26 5.36 15.75
N ALA A 346 29.20 5.78 14.50
CA ALA A 346 29.03 4.90 13.35
C ALA A 346 30.26 5.00 12.45
N ALA A 347 30.89 3.87 12.17
CA ALA A 347 32.04 3.77 11.28
C ALA A 347 31.72 2.80 10.14
N THR A 348 32.09 3.17 8.91
CA THR A 348 31.90 2.38 7.71
C THR A 348 33.25 2.15 7.05
N PHE A 349 33.74 0.92 7.05
CA PHE A 349 35.07 0.54 6.60
C PHE A 349 35.02 -0.65 5.63
N LEU A 350 36.10 -0.86 4.87
CA LEU A 350 36.25 -2.02 4.00
C LEU A 350 36.94 -3.15 4.77
N GLN A 351 36.34 -4.33 4.78
CA GLN A 351 36.93 -5.57 5.25
C GLN A 351 37.10 -6.52 4.06
N GLY A 352 38.28 -6.48 3.43
CA GLY A 352 38.49 -7.12 2.14
C GLY A 352 37.69 -6.43 1.05
N THR A 353 36.79 -7.16 0.38
CA THR A 353 35.84 -6.64 -0.62
C THR A 353 34.50 -6.21 -0.02
N ASP A 354 34.28 -6.45 1.28
CA ASP A 354 32.99 -6.18 1.94
C ASP A 354 33.02 -4.82 2.64
N VAL A 355 32.02 -3.97 2.37
CA VAL A 355 31.84 -2.69 3.10
C VAL A 355 31.11 -3.02 4.39
N ARG A 356 31.70 -2.85 5.57
CA ARG A 356 30.99 -3.02 6.83
C ARG A 356 30.69 -1.70 7.49
N SER A 357 29.53 -1.62 8.13
CA SER A 357 29.16 -0.50 8.98
C SER A 357 28.89 -1.01 10.38
N GLU A 358 29.62 -0.49 11.36
CA GLU A 358 29.41 -0.77 12.77
C GLU A 358 28.90 0.49 13.45
N THR A 359 28.01 0.33 14.42
CA THR A 359 27.50 1.44 15.24
C THR A 359 27.59 1.04 16.69
N LYS A 360 28.23 1.88 17.50
CA LYS A 360 28.42 1.66 18.94
C LYS A 360 27.84 2.85 19.70
N ARG A 361 27.09 2.57 20.76
CA ARG A 361 26.70 3.59 21.74
C ARG A 361 27.91 3.90 22.61
N VAL A 362 28.39 5.13 22.51
CA VAL A 362 29.57 5.60 23.26
C VAL A 362 29.17 6.37 24.52
N VAL A 363 28.00 7.01 24.50
CA VAL A 363 27.37 7.64 25.67
C VAL A 363 25.93 7.16 25.77
N GLU A 364 25.52 6.77 26.97
CA GLU A 364 24.13 6.45 27.31
C GLU A 364 23.86 6.97 28.73
N GLU A 365 23.21 8.12 28.83
CA GLU A 365 22.92 8.80 30.09
C GLU A 365 21.42 8.99 30.28
N GLU A 366 20.91 8.66 31.47
CA GLU A 366 19.51 8.88 31.81
C GLU A 366 19.29 10.37 32.11
N VAL A 367 18.45 11.02 31.28
CA VAL A 367 18.06 12.42 31.45
C VAL A 367 16.91 12.53 32.45
N ALA A 368 15.95 11.62 32.34
CA ALA A 368 14.77 11.61 33.20
C ALA A 368 14.09 10.24 33.22
N ALA A 369 13.39 9.97 34.31
CA ALA A 369 12.47 8.84 34.44
C ALA A 369 11.22 9.25 35.19
N ALA A 370 10.06 8.78 34.72
CA ALA A 370 8.77 8.92 35.39
C ALA A 370 8.09 7.54 35.43
N SER A 371 7.29 7.27 36.47
CA SER A 371 6.63 5.98 36.63
C SER A 371 5.25 6.13 37.27
N GLY A 372 4.37 5.16 36.99
CA GLY A 372 3.07 5.06 37.65
C GLY A 372 2.11 6.21 37.37
N PHE A 373 1.83 6.51 36.10
CA PHE A 373 0.87 7.55 35.72
C PHE A 373 -0.07 7.10 34.60
N GLU A 374 -1.22 7.77 34.47
CA GLU A 374 -2.23 7.50 33.45
C GLU A 374 -2.37 8.68 32.50
N ILE A 375 -2.32 8.39 31.20
CA ILE A 375 -2.58 9.35 30.13
C ILE A 375 -4.00 9.14 29.64
N LYS A 376 -4.81 10.19 29.72
CA LYS A 376 -6.21 10.20 29.30
C LYS A 376 -6.36 10.98 28.00
N PRO A 377 -7.36 10.63 27.14
CA PRO A 377 -7.67 11.44 25.98
C PRO A 377 -7.89 12.92 26.36
N GLY A 378 -7.24 13.83 25.64
CA GLY A 378 -7.30 15.28 25.90
C GLY A 378 -6.46 15.78 27.08
N MET A 379 -5.86 14.89 27.89
CA MET A 379 -4.95 15.23 28.98
C MET A 379 -3.60 14.54 28.74
N PRO A 380 -2.73 15.12 27.88
CA PRO A 380 -1.40 14.58 27.64
C PRO A 380 -0.56 14.63 28.92
N PHE A 381 0.39 13.69 29.04
CA PHE A 381 1.44 13.80 30.03
C PHE A 381 2.43 14.87 29.58
N GLU A 382 2.75 15.80 30.47
CA GLU A 382 3.66 16.91 30.21
C GLU A 382 4.64 17.07 31.37
N ALA A 383 5.93 17.19 31.06
CA ALA A 383 6.97 17.39 32.08
C ALA A 383 8.18 18.12 31.51
N ASP A 384 8.80 18.96 32.34
CA ASP A 384 10.07 19.62 32.07
C ASP A 384 11.20 18.94 32.83
N TYR A 385 12.32 18.71 32.16
CA TYR A 385 13.53 18.12 32.72
C TYR A 385 14.76 18.94 32.34
N GLN A 386 15.85 18.76 33.10
CA GLN A 386 17.15 19.31 32.76
C GLN A 386 17.94 18.32 31.92
N LEU A 387 18.54 18.82 30.84
CA LEU A 387 19.44 18.09 29.97
C LEU A 387 20.84 18.69 30.12
N LYS A 388 21.79 17.90 30.61
CA LYS A 388 23.20 18.26 30.59
C LYS A 388 23.90 17.50 29.47
N ILE A 389 24.63 18.20 28.61
CA ILE A 389 25.54 17.53 27.67
C ILE A 389 26.85 17.26 28.42
N PRO A 390 27.34 16.00 28.48
CA PRO A 390 28.54 15.69 29.23
C PRO A 390 29.74 16.55 28.83
N GLU A 391 30.55 16.93 29.81
CA GLU A 391 31.78 17.67 29.55
C GLU A 391 32.77 16.79 28.77
N GLY A 392 33.50 17.39 27.83
CA GLY A 392 34.43 16.65 26.96
C GLY A 392 33.75 15.71 25.95
N SER A 393 32.42 15.74 25.82
CA SER A 393 31.70 14.94 24.84
C SER A 393 32.07 15.35 23.40
N MET A 394 32.22 14.37 22.51
CA MET A 394 32.45 14.65 21.09
C MET A 394 31.26 15.37 20.46
N HIS A 395 31.54 16.41 19.67
CA HIS A 395 30.54 17.08 18.85
C HIS A 395 29.94 16.14 17.81
N SER A 396 28.77 16.49 17.30
CA SER A 396 28.14 15.80 16.18
C SER A 396 29.03 15.95 14.94
N PHE A 397 29.31 14.83 14.29
CA PHE A 397 30.28 14.76 13.22
C PHE A 397 29.75 13.90 12.08
N LYS A 398 30.10 14.24 10.85
CA LYS A 398 29.78 13.48 9.64
C LYS A 398 30.91 13.59 8.62
N SER A 399 31.32 12.43 8.12
CA SER A 399 32.14 12.26 6.93
C SER A 399 31.59 11.13 6.06
N ASP A 400 32.28 10.79 4.98
CA ASP A 400 31.88 9.69 4.09
C ASP A 400 31.86 8.32 4.79
N HIS A 401 32.72 8.16 5.80
CA HIS A 401 32.96 6.87 6.46
C HIS A 401 32.64 6.89 7.94
N ASN A 402 32.72 8.02 8.63
CA ASN A 402 32.48 8.11 10.07
C ASN A 402 31.40 9.13 10.39
N ALA A 403 30.60 8.84 11.41
CA ALA A 403 29.61 9.77 11.91
C ALA A 403 29.41 9.62 13.42
N ILE A 404 29.22 10.75 14.11
CA ILE A 404 28.85 10.83 15.51
C ILE A 404 27.46 11.45 15.55
N HIS A 405 26.50 10.67 16.04
CA HIS A 405 25.10 11.05 16.11
C HIS A 405 24.63 11.16 17.55
N TRP A 406 24.04 12.29 17.90
CA TRP A 406 23.39 12.49 19.18
C TRP A 406 21.88 12.43 19.04
N LYS A 407 21.21 11.82 20.02
CA LYS A 407 19.75 11.76 20.06
C LYS A 407 19.24 11.60 21.48
N LEU A 408 18.02 12.09 21.70
CA LEU A 408 17.21 11.78 22.86
C LEU A 408 16.27 10.64 22.51
N VAL A 409 16.28 9.58 23.32
CA VAL A 409 15.40 8.42 23.14
C VAL A 409 14.39 8.39 24.26
N VAL A 410 13.11 8.49 23.88
CA VAL A 410 11.97 8.34 24.79
C VAL A 410 11.49 6.90 24.72
N GLN A 411 11.54 6.20 25.85
CA GLN A 411 11.08 4.83 26.01
C GLN A 411 9.89 4.80 26.96
N ILE A 412 8.77 4.21 26.52
CA ILE A 412 7.55 4.07 27.32
C ILE A 412 7.17 2.60 27.41
N ARG A 413 6.90 2.14 28.64
CA ARG A 413 6.35 0.83 28.95
C ARG A 413 4.96 1.01 29.56
N ALA A 414 3.94 0.56 28.84
CA ALA A 414 2.55 0.62 29.31
C ALA A 414 2.14 -0.67 30.04
N GLU A 415 1.02 -0.63 30.76
CA GLU A 415 0.52 -1.77 31.52
C GLU A 415 0.12 -2.97 30.67
N ASN A 416 -0.46 -2.70 29.50
CA ASN A 416 -0.91 -3.68 28.52
C ASN A 416 0.22 -4.33 27.70
N SER A 417 1.46 -4.30 28.18
CA SER A 417 2.67 -4.78 27.48
C SER A 417 3.05 -4.00 26.22
N THR A 418 2.40 -2.88 25.89
CA THR A 418 2.86 -2.00 24.81
C THR A 418 4.20 -1.37 25.20
N ARG A 419 5.18 -1.50 24.29
CA ARG A 419 6.49 -0.85 24.39
C ARG A 419 6.63 0.13 23.25
N LEU A 420 6.92 1.38 23.58
CA LEU A 420 7.14 2.45 22.62
C LEU A 420 8.57 2.97 22.76
N THR A 421 9.24 3.16 21.64
CA THR A 421 10.54 3.82 21.57
C THR A 421 10.48 4.87 20.46
N ARG A 422 10.79 6.12 20.81
CA ARG A 422 10.90 7.23 19.86
C ARG A 422 12.27 7.87 20.00
N SER A 423 12.89 8.17 18.86
CA SER A 423 14.20 8.80 18.79
C SER A 423 14.05 10.20 18.20
N PHE A 424 14.71 11.17 18.85
CA PHE A 424 14.71 12.58 18.49
C PHE A 424 16.17 13.00 18.28
N PRO A 425 16.61 13.26 17.05
CA PRO A 425 17.99 13.63 16.79
C PRO A 425 18.28 15.03 17.34
N ILE A 426 19.48 15.24 17.85
CA ILE A 426 19.99 16.54 18.27
C ILE A 426 21.36 16.75 17.65
N VAL A 427 21.77 18.02 17.49
CA VAL A 427 23.11 18.36 16.98
C VAL A 427 23.88 19.09 18.08
N VAL A 428 24.98 18.48 18.49
CA VAL A 428 25.95 19.02 19.46
C VAL A 428 27.11 19.64 18.69
N TYR A 429 27.42 20.90 18.97
CA TYR A 429 28.50 21.67 18.36
C TYR A 429 29.82 21.44 19.11
N PRO A 430 30.97 21.70 18.48
CA PRO A 430 32.26 21.69 19.17
C PRO A 430 32.21 22.63 20.37
N ALA A 431 32.90 22.27 21.44
CA ALA A 431 33.05 23.13 22.60
C ALA A 431 33.54 24.51 22.14
N ASP A 432 32.96 25.55 22.72
CA ASP A 432 33.39 26.92 22.48
C ASP A 432 34.86 27.00 22.88
N VAL A 433 35.75 27.07 21.89
CA VAL A 433 37.13 27.41 22.17
C VAL A 433 37.07 28.90 22.50
N GLU A 434 37.03 29.24 23.78
CA GLU A 434 37.39 30.58 24.20
C GLU A 434 38.77 30.85 23.59
N LEU A 435 38.79 31.64 22.52
CA LEU A 435 40.00 32.21 21.99
C LEU A 435 40.56 33.05 23.12
N VAL A 436 41.47 32.47 23.90
CA VAL A 436 42.33 33.18 24.83
C VAL A 436 42.98 34.28 23.99
N ARG A 437 42.48 35.50 24.15
CA ARG A 437 43.00 36.69 23.50
C ARG A 437 44.24 37.18 24.21
#